data_AF-A0AAN9BCS1-F1
#
_entry.id   AF-A0AAN9BCS1-F1
#
_cell.length_a   1.000
_cell.length_b   1.000
_cell.length_c   1.000
_cell.angle_alpha   90.00
_cell.angle_beta   90.00
_cell.angle_gamma   90.00
#
_symmetry.space_group_name_H-M   'P 1'
#
loop_
_entity.id
_entity.type
_entity.pdbx_description
1 polymer ?
#
loop_
_entity_poly.entity_id
_entity_poly.type
_entity_poly.pdbx_seq_one_letter_code
_entity_poly.pdbx_strand_id
1 'polypeptide(L)'
;MFNDLDLFTDQDEEIRLISRDLLEQGCCARCTMRFLGEKRPSVYSPSQEELFSKYFEQDTDTATNTQESAKKPCPACLGILQKFASQDFYEQVVEKVREGDHDYSDYQFSLMVPVATILRQHAVFVYLLQKYESVYQGKGDNIASIKDVFKWCAGPCFSQALGAKFQMRSAFDILLTISYSPSDQECAFLLEAFPDTFRRRKVKQGAYETFTRASVQKVLGEMTESNFSRKFSCPPSAPKEECTCDISVSHDAVFVAGRYQKYSRELSQSPWIIDGVVKMAGSVQELVCQVILDRFKPSDHKFSSSGREDVDVQMLGMGRPFVVELIDPHRVTFSPEDMKAMQKETNALTELVAIRDLQIVTREDVGRLKEGEEDKSKSYVALCWCERPLTEEDMQKISEMKDLVLYQRTPIRVLHRRTLATRERTIYSMRMEPASGQHFTLHLSTQAGTYVKEFVHGDFGRTQPNLGTLLNADCDILALDVTAVNIDWPPRIDPVPQDTLDAESETGKKTDVVSTDKTAAADPADESLQQQQNNHDVSTTVKVEV
;
A
#
# COMPACT_ATOMS: atom_id res chain seq x y z
N MET A 1 -2.97 -31.09 -37.58
CA MET A 1 -1.94 -30.06 -37.29
C MET A 1 -2.20 -29.42 -35.93
N PHE A 2 -3.47 -29.30 -35.54
CA PHE A 2 -3.93 -28.65 -34.32
C PHE A 2 -4.20 -29.62 -33.15
N ASN A 3 -3.85 -30.90 -33.28
CA ASN A 3 -4.15 -31.94 -32.28
C ASN A 3 -3.47 -31.70 -30.92
N ASP A 4 -2.45 -30.84 -30.89
CA ASP A 4 -1.79 -30.42 -29.66
C ASP A 4 -2.46 -29.20 -29.02
N LEU A 5 -3.56 -28.65 -29.58
CA LEU A 5 -4.26 -27.42 -29.17
C LEU A 5 -5.57 -27.67 -28.40
N ASP A 6 -5.96 -26.70 -27.56
CA ASP A 6 -7.26 -26.66 -26.88
C ASP A 6 -8.10 -25.53 -27.49
N LEU A 7 -9.01 -25.88 -28.41
CA LEU A 7 -9.73 -24.94 -29.27
C LEU A 7 -11.25 -25.02 -29.07
N PHE A 8 -11.99 -24.05 -29.61
CA PHE A 8 -13.45 -24.01 -29.53
C PHE A 8 -14.16 -25.07 -30.38
N THR A 9 -13.47 -25.66 -31.36
CA THR A 9 -13.94 -26.78 -32.19
C THR A 9 -12.83 -27.79 -32.39
N ASP A 10 -13.19 -29.06 -32.52
CA ASP A 10 -12.29 -30.19 -32.82
C ASP A 10 -12.28 -30.53 -34.32
N GLN A 11 -13.07 -29.83 -35.14
CA GLN A 11 -13.18 -30.05 -36.57
C GLN A 11 -12.05 -29.33 -37.32
N ASP A 12 -11.09 -30.09 -37.84
CA ASP A 12 -9.92 -29.56 -38.58
C ASP A 12 -10.29 -28.57 -39.70
N GLU A 13 -11.38 -28.83 -40.44
CA GLU A 13 -11.84 -27.95 -41.52
C GLU A 13 -12.34 -26.60 -41.00
N GLU A 14 -13.10 -26.59 -39.89
CA GLU A 14 -13.56 -25.34 -39.26
C GLU A 14 -12.38 -24.53 -38.73
N ILE A 15 -11.40 -25.19 -38.09
CA ILE A 15 -10.19 -24.55 -37.58
C ILE A 15 -9.44 -23.84 -38.71
N ARG A 16 -9.23 -24.51 -39.85
CA ARG A 16 -8.55 -23.92 -41.02
C ARG A 16 -9.31 -22.75 -41.62
N LEU A 17 -10.63 -22.89 -41.79
CA LEU A 17 -11.47 -21.83 -42.34
C LEU A 17 -11.43 -20.58 -41.46
N ILE A 18 -11.59 -20.74 -40.15
CA ILE A 18 -11.53 -19.64 -39.18
C ILE A 18 -10.13 -19.00 -39.15
N SER A 19 -9.09 -19.83 -39.16
CA SER A 19 -7.70 -19.35 -39.15
C SER A 19 -7.38 -18.51 -40.38
N ARG A 20 -7.71 -19.02 -41.58
CA ARG A 20 -7.53 -18.31 -42.85
C ARG A 20 -8.27 -16.99 -42.85
N ASP A 21 -9.54 -17.00 -42.47
CA ASP A 21 -10.35 -15.79 -42.35
C ASP A 21 -9.69 -14.73 -41.46
N LEU A 22 -9.27 -15.12 -40.25
CA LEU A 22 -8.64 -14.19 -39.30
C LEU A 22 -7.34 -13.61 -39.86
N LEU A 23 -6.52 -14.44 -40.53
CA LEU A 23 -5.27 -14.01 -41.16
C LEU A 23 -5.52 -13.09 -42.36
N GLU A 24 -6.54 -13.36 -43.19
CA GLU A 24 -6.95 -12.48 -44.29
C GLU A 24 -7.45 -11.12 -43.79
N GLN A 25 -8.09 -11.08 -42.62
CA GLN A 25 -8.45 -9.84 -41.95
C GLN A 25 -7.26 -9.15 -41.25
N GLY A 26 -6.05 -9.73 -41.33
CA GLY A 26 -4.83 -9.15 -40.79
C GLY A 26 -4.58 -9.45 -39.30
N CYS A 27 -5.27 -10.42 -38.71
CA CYS A 27 -4.93 -10.85 -37.34
C CYS A 27 -3.54 -11.47 -37.29
N CYS A 28 -2.77 -11.16 -36.23
CA CYS A 28 -1.49 -11.84 -36.00
C CYS A 28 -1.71 -13.27 -35.52
N ALA A 29 -0.71 -14.14 -35.69
CA ALA A 29 -0.78 -15.55 -35.31
C ALA A 29 -1.26 -15.74 -33.86
N ARG A 30 -0.77 -14.93 -32.91
CA ARG A 30 -1.20 -14.99 -31.50
C ARG A 30 -2.67 -14.58 -31.32
N CYS A 31 -3.17 -13.57 -32.04
CA CYS A 31 -4.60 -13.25 -32.01
C CYS A 31 -5.44 -14.35 -32.66
N THR A 32 -4.98 -14.95 -33.76
CA THR A 32 -5.66 -16.09 -34.38
C THR A 32 -5.84 -17.22 -33.38
N MET A 33 -4.78 -17.62 -32.68
CA MET A 33 -4.85 -18.64 -31.61
C MET A 33 -5.81 -18.25 -30.47
N ARG A 34 -5.81 -16.98 -30.04
CA ARG A 34 -6.74 -16.47 -29.02
C ARG A 34 -8.20 -16.63 -29.44
N PHE A 35 -8.52 -16.31 -30.69
CA PHE A 35 -9.88 -16.42 -31.21
C PHE A 35 -10.28 -17.85 -31.56
N LEU A 36 -9.32 -18.75 -31.79
CA LEU A 36 -9.59 -20.19 -31.87
C LEU A 36 -9.87 -20.82 -30.50
N GLY A 37 -9.54 -20.13 -29.39
CA GLY A 37 -9.86 -20.56 -28.03
C GLY A 37 -8.68 -21.05 -27.19
N GLU A 38 -7.45 -21.04 -27.72
CA GLU A 38 -6.27 -21.54 -27.02
C GLU A 38 -5.92 -20.69 -25.80
N LYS A 39 -5.69 -21.35 -24.65
CA LYS A 39 -5.40 -20.71 -23.36
C LYS A 39 -4.13 -21.21 -22.68
N ARG A 40 -3.45 -22.22 -23.22
CA ARG A 40 -2.24 -22.76 -22.59
C ARG A 40 -1.04 -21.85 -22.84
N PRO A 41 -0.36 -21.36 -21.79
CA PRO A 41 0.76 -20.44 -21.94
C PRO A 41 1.89 -20.97 -22.82
N SER A 42 2.18 -22.27 -22.74
CA SER A 42 3.27 -22.92 -23.48
C SER A 42 3.15 -22.74 -24.99
N VAL A 43 1.93 -22.70 -25.52
CA VAL A 43 1.66 -22.53 -26.95
C VAL A 43 2.04 -21.14 -27.44
N TYR A 44 1.98 -20.12 -26.59
CA TYR A 44 2.26 -18.73 -26.96
C TYR A 44 3.72 -18.31 -26.84
N SER A 45 4.58 -19.18 -26.30
CA SER A 45 6.01 -18.92 -26.08
C SER A 45 6.82 -18.62 -27.36
N PRO A 46 6.56 -19.29 -28.51
CA PRO A 46 7.32 -19.03 -29.74
C PRO A 46 7.09 -17.62 -30.31
N SER A 47 7.97 -17.21 -31.21
CA SER A 47 7.86 -15.97 -31.99
C SER A 47 6.63 -15.99 -32.91
N GLN A 48 6.25 -14.82 -33.42
CA GLN A 48 5.10 -14.72 -34.32
C GLN A 48 5.33 -15.53 -35.61
N GLU A 49 6.56 -15.51 -36.12
CA GLU A 49 6.99 -16.22 -37.32
C GLU A 49 6.97 -17.73 -37.09
N GLU A 50 7.49 -18.22 -35.96
CA GLU A 50 7.47 -19.65 -35.62
C GLU A 50 6.04 -20.17 -35.44
N LEU A 51 5.15 -19.40 -34.80
CA LEU A 51 3.74 -19.77 -34.68
C LEU A 51 3.05 -19.85 -36.03
N PHE A 52 3.35 -18.88 -36.90
CA PHE A 52 2.80 -18.87 -38.25
C PHE A 52 3.27 -20.08 -39.06
N SER A 53 4.58 -20.34 -39.10
CA SER A 53 5.15 -21.51 -39.78
C SER A 53 4.60 -22.83 -39.22
N LYS A 54 4.45 -22.93 -37.89
CA LYS A 54 3.99 -24.18 -37.26
C LYS A 54 2.52 -24.49 -37.55
N TYR A 55 1.64 -23.49 -37.57
CA TYR A 55 0.19 -23.69 -37.54
C TYR A 55 -0.58 -23.16 -38.75
N PHE A 56 -0.02 -22.25 -39.54
CA PHE A 56 -0.79 -21.48 -40.53
C PHE A 56 -0.17 -21.41 -41.93
N GLU A 57 1.06 -21.88 -42.12
CA GLU A 57 1.79 -21.80 -43.40
C GLU A 57 1.06 -22.49 -44.57
N GLN A 58 0.35 -23.59 -44.29
CA GLN A 58 -0.37 -24.37 -45.30
C GLN A 58 -1.73 -23.77 -45.69
N ASP A 59 -2.25 -22.82 -44.92
CA ASP A 59 -3.61 -22.28 -45.09
C ASP A 59 -3.63 -20.95 -45.86
N THR A 60 -2.48 -20.51 -46.39
CA THR A 60 -2.36 -19.29 -47.19
C THR A 60 -1.87 -19.60 -48.61
N ASP A 61 -2.74 -19.43 -49.63
CA ASP A 61 -2.40 -19.64 -51.06
C ASP A 61 -1.46 -18.58 -51.66
N THR A 62 -0.97 -17.62 -50.87
CA THR A 62 -0.14 -16.50 -51.34
C THR A 62 1.03 -16.20 -50.40
N ALA A 63 2.11 -16.97 -50.53
CA ALA A 63 3.38 -16.77 -49.79
C ALA A 63 4.01 -15.36 -49.96
N THR A 64 3.54 -14.54 -50.90
CA THR A 64 4.05 -13.19 -51.17
C THR A 64 3.34 -12.06 -50.40
N ASN A 65 2.13 -12.28 -49.85
CA ASN A 65 1.35 -11.21 -49.19
C ASN A 65 1.49 -11.21 -47.65
N THR A 66 2.01 -12.29 -47.08
CA THR A 66 2.12 -12.53 -45.62
C THR A 66 3.33 -11.89 -44.95
N GLN A 67 4.46 -11.71 -45.67
CA GLN A 67 5.60 -10.95 -45.13
C GLN A 67 5.32 -9.44 -45.04
N GLU A 68 4.44 -8.89 -45.89
CA GLU A 68 3.98 -7.50 -45.78
C GLU A 68 2.85 -7.31 -44.77
N SER A 69 1.97 -8.31 -44.58
CA SER A 69 0.92 -8.27 -43.55
C SER A 69 1.48 -8.37 -42.13
N ALA A 70 2.57 -9.12 -41.92
CA ALA A 70 3.28 -9.21 -40.64
C ALA A 70 3.82 -7.86 -40.13
N LYS A 71 4.09 -6.91 -41.04
CA LYS A 71 4.59 -5.57 -40.69
C LYS A 71 3.49 -4.60 -40.23
N LYS A 72 2.21 -4.88 -40.52
CA LYS A 72 1.10 -4.01 -40.12
C LYS A 72 0.60 -4.39 -38.73
N PRO A 73 0.21 -3.42 -37.88
CA PRO A 73 -0.38 -3.71 -36.59
C PRO A 73 -1.69 -4.51 -36.75
N CYS A 74 -1.79 -5.60 -36.01
CA CYS A 74 -2.97 -6.46 -35.97
C CYS A 74 -4.20 -5.65 -35.55
N PRO A 75 -5.33 -5.74 -36.29
CA PRO A 75 -6.53 -4.95 -36.00
C PRO A 75 -7.22 -5.36 -34.68
N ALA A 76 -6.93 -6.54 -34.15
CA ALA A 76 -7.48 -7.01 -32.89
C ALA A 76 -6.67 -6.57 -31.66
N CYS A 77 -5.33 -6.61 -31.72
CA CYS A 77 -4.47 -6.27 -30.58
C CYS A 77 -3.67 -4.97 -30.75
N LEU A 78 -3.80 -4.27 -31.87
CA LEU A 78 -3.08 -3.03 -32.16
C LEU A 78 -1.55 -3.18 -32.14
N GLY A 79 -1.03 -4.37 -32.50
CA GLY A 79 0.39 -4.68 -32.47
C GLY A 79 0.95 -5.09 -31.09
N ILE A 80 0.12 -5.14 -30.04
CA ILE A 80 0.57 -5.47 -28.68
C ILE A 80 1.18 -6.87 -28.58
N LEU A 81 0.56 -7.85 -29.24
CA LEU A 81 1.07 -9.24 -29.29
C LEU A 81 2.05 -9.46 -30.46
N GLN A 82 2.58 -8.38 -31.03
CA GLN A 82 3.55 -8.40 -32.12
C GLN A 82 4.80 -7.62 -31.69
N LYS A 83 4.87 -6.33 -32.00
CA LYS A 83 5.97 -5.42 -31.70
C LYS A 83 6.37 -5.42 -30.23
N PHE A 84 5.40 -5.42 -29.31
CA PHE A 84 5.69 -5.41 -27.87
C PHE A 84 5.87 -6.82 -27.28
N ALA A 85 5.71 -7.86 -28.09
CA ALA A 85 5.98 -9.24 -27.72
C ALA A 85 7.06 -9.85 -28.64
N SER A 86 8.06 -9.03 -28.98
CA SER A 86 9.26 -9.38 -29.74
C SER A 86 10.49 -9.33 -28.85
N GLN A 87 11.55 -10.01 -29.29
CA GLN A 87 12.83 -10.02 -28.60
C GLN A 87 13.43 -8.62 -28.46
N ASP A 88 13.40 -7.80 -29.53
CA ASP A 88 13.91 -6.43 -29.53
C ASP A 88 13.24 -5.54 -28.47
N PHE A 89 11.92 -5.72 -28.25
CA PHE A 89 11.22 -4.98 -27.21
C PHE A 89 11.56 -5.51 -25.82
N TYR A 90 11.75 -6.83 -25.68
CA TYR A 90 12.17 -7.41 -24.40
C TYR A 90 13.54 -6.88 -23.97
N GLU A 91 14.47 -6.70 -24.91
CA GLU A 91 15.78 -6.10 -24.64
C GLU A 91 15.67 -4.65 -24.14
N GLN A 92 14.78 -3.84 -24.74
CA GLN A 92 14.49 -2.48 -24.26
C GLN A 92 13.92 -2.46 -22.83
N VAL A 93 13.02 -3.40 -22.51
CA VAL A 93 12.46 -3.53 -21.16
C VAL A 93 13.56 -3.93 -20.18
N VAL A 94 14.43 -4.88 -20.53
CA VAL A 94 15.56 -5.29 -19.68
C VAL A 94 16.54 -4.13 -19.44
N GLU A 95 16.83 -3.33 -20.46
CA GLU A 95 17.66 -2.12 -20.32
C GLU A 95 17.02 -1.13 -19.34
N LYS A 96 15.71 -0.86 -19.49
CA LYS A 96 14.95 0.01 -18.57
C LYS A 96 14.94 -0.49 -17.13
N VAL A 97 14.84 -1.80 -16.92
CA VAL A 97 14.92 -2.41 -15.57
C VAL A 97 16.31 -2.16 -14.96
N ARG A 98 17.38 -2.32 -15.75
CA ARG A 98 18.76 -2.07 -15.28
C ARG A 98 19.00 -0.59 -14.99
N GLU A 99 18.49 0.31 -15.82
CA GLU A 99 18.57 1.76 -15.61
C GLU A 99 17.86 2.18 -14.30
N GLY A 100 16.80 1.46 -13.91
CA GLY A 100 16.07 1.73 -12.68
C GLY A 100 16.87 1.46 -11.39
N ASP A 101 17.94 0.66 -11.40
CA ASP A 101 18.77 0.35 -10.22
C ASP A 101 17.98 -0.04 -8.95
N HIS A 102 16.91 -0.82 -9.09
CA HIS A 102 16.15 -1.33 -7.95
C HIS A 102 16.67 -2.70 -7.51
N ASP A 103 16.64 -2.97 -6.21
CA ASP A 103 16.77 -4.33 -5.68
C ASP A 103 15.46 -5.11 -5.91
N TYR A 104 15.58 -6.32 -6.44
CA TYR A 104 14.46 -7.25 -6.60
C TYR A 104 14.95 -8.71 -6.64
N SER A 105 14.14 -9.63 -6.09
CA SER A 105 14.37 -11.09 -6.19
C SER A 105 13.38 -11.79 -7.12
N ASP A 106 12.23 -11.16 -7.32
CA ASP A 106 11.17 -11.53 -8.24
C ASP A 106 10.56 -10.25 -8.83
N TYR A 107 9.74 -10.40 -9.86
CA TYR A 107 9.10 -9.27 -10.53
C TYR A 107 7.71 -9.66 -11.03
N GLN A 108 6.86 -8.66 -11.24
CA GLN A 108 5.60 -8.80 -11.95
C GLN A 108 5.54 -7.88 -13.17
N PHE A 109 4.58 -8.16 -14.05
CA PHE A 109 4.25 -7.31 -15.19
C PHE A 109 2.86 -6.72 -15.01
N SER A 110 2.79 -5.40 -15.07
CA SER A 110 1.55 -4.65 -15.19
C SER A 110 1.42 -4.08 -16.60
N LEU A 111 0.23 -4.21 -17.17
CA LEU A 111 -0.07 -3.69 -18.50
C LEU A 111 -1.25 -2.74 -18.43
N MET A 112 -1.04 -1.50 -18.82
CA MET A 112 -2.11 -0.59 -19.23
C MET A 112 -2.22 -0.68 -20.75
N VAL A 113 -3.39 -1.09 -21.25
CA VAL A 113 -3.62 -1.26 -22.69
C VAL A 113 -4.82 -0.43 -23.12
N PRO A 114 -4.84 0.09 -24.37
CA PRO A 114 -5.87 1.01 -24.83
C PRO A 114 -7.27 0.41 -24.68
N VAL A 115 -8.24 1.25 -24.34
CA VAL A 115 -9.64 0.81 -24.16
C VAL A 115 -10.22 0.27 -25.46
N ALA A 116 -9.80 0.82 -26.61
CA ALA A 116 -10.15 0.33 -27.93
C ALA A 116 -9.82 -1.14 -28.18
N THR A 117 -8.89 -1.76 -27.44
CA THR A 117 -8.62 -3.19 -27.60
C THR A 117 -9.81 -4.07 -27.17
N ILE A 118 -10.60 -3.62 -26.18
CA ILE A 118 -11.81 -4.33 -25.74
C ILE A 118 -12.85 -4.27 -26.86
N LEU A 119 -13.04 -3.08 -27.43
CA LEU A 119 -13.96 -2.82 -28.51
C LEU A 119 -13.61 -3.65 -29.76
N ARG A 120 -12.33 -3.64 -30.15
CA ARG A 120 -11.82 -4.40 -31.29
C ARG A 120 -11.90 -5.91 -31.07
N GLN A 121 -11.64 -6.40 -29.86
CA GLN A 121 -11.85 -7.82 -29.53
C GLN A 121 -13.32 -8.21 -29.69
N HIS A 122 -14.25 -7.40 -29.18
CA HIS A 122 -15.67 -7.66 -29.34
C HIS A 122 -16.09 -7.64 -30.81
N ALA A 123 -15.55 -6.72 -31.62
CA ALA A 123 -15.82 -6.65 -33.06
C ALA A 123 -15.36 -7.91 -33.83
N VAL A 124 -14.20 -8.47 -33.49
CA VAL A 124 -13.76 -9.75 -34.07
C VAL A 124 -14.66 -10.89 -33.61
N PHE A 125 -15.06 -10.92 -32.33
CA PHE A 125 -16.00 -11.93 -31.84
C PHE A 125 -17.35 -11.86 -32.55
N VAL A 126 -17.93 -10.67 -32.73
CA VAL A 126 -19.20 -10.48 -33.47
C VAL A 126 -19.07 -10.96 -34.91
N TYR A 127 -17.95 -10.65 -35.59
CA TYR A 127 -17.68 -11.14 -36.94
C TYR A 127 -17.66 -12.68 -37.01
N LEU A 128 -16.94 -13.31 -36.08
CA LEU A 128 -16.83 -14.77 -36.01
C LEU A 128 -18.16 -15.43 -35.65
N LEU A 129 -18.92 -14.85 -34.71
CA LEU A 129 -20.25 -15.32 -34.34
C LEU A 129 -21.23 -15.29 -35.52
N GLN A 130 -21.17 -14.23 -36.34
CA GLN A 130 -22.04 -14.10 -37.52
C GLN A 130 -21.70 -15.12 -38.62
N LYS A 131 -20.44 -15.52 -38.76
CA LYS A 131 -19.98 -16.44 -39.82
C LYS A 131 -19.92 -17.91 -39.38
N TYR A 132 -19.67 -18.16 -38.10
CA TYR A 132 -19.42 -19.47 -37.50
C TYR A 132 -20.23 -19.63 -36.20
N GLU A 133 -21.54 -19.38 -36.27
CA GLU A 133 -22.44 -19.35 -35.10
C GLU A 133 -22.34 -20.61 -34.23
N SER A 134 -22.29 -21.79 -34.84
CA SER A 134 -22.18 -23.09 -34.17
C SER A 134 -20.95 -23.21 -33.26
N VAL A 135 -19.86 -22.51 -33.60
CA VAL A 135 -18.59 -22.55 -32.85
C VAL A 135 -18.58 -21.49 -31.75
N TYR A 136 -19.06 -20.28 -32.04
CA TYR A 136 -18.84 -19.10 -31.18
C TYR A 136 -19.99 -18.76 -30.23
N GLN A 137 -21.15 -19.40 -30.37
CA GLN A 137 -22.26 -19.15 -29.46
C GLN A 137 -21.84 -19.39 -27.99
N GLY A 138 -21.96 -18.36 -27.15
CA GLY A 138 -21.58 -18.42 -25.73
C GLY A 138 -20.07 -18.50 -25.46
N LYS A 139 -19.19 -18.23 -26.45
CA LYS A 139 -17.73 -18.33 -26.28
C LYS A 139 -17.02 -16.99 -26.05
N GLY A 140 -17.72 -15.85 -26.07
CA GLY A 140 -17.10 -14.51 -25.99
C GLY A 140 -16.20 -14.32 -24.77
N ASP A 141 -16.66 -14.73 -23.59
CA ASP A 141 -15.89 -14.64 -22.33
C ASP A 141 -14.74 -15.65 -22.23
N ASN A 142 -14.71 -16.64 -23.14
CA ASN A 142 -13.66 -17.66 -23.18
C ASN A 142 -12.48 -17.26 -24.07
N ILE A 143 -12.47 -16.09 -24.69
CA ILE A 143 -11.33 -15.62 -25.47
C ILE A 143 -10.25 -15.07 -24.52
N ALA A 144 -9.04 -15.63 -24.57
CA ALA A 144 -7.92 -15.18 -23.74
C ALA A 144 -7.64 -13.68 -23.96
N SER A 145 -7.42 -12.93 -22.86
CA SER A 145 -7.19 -11.49 -22.96
C SER A 145 -5.81 -11.18 -23.55
N ILE A 146 -5.66 -9.99 -24.16
CA ILE A 146 -4.34 -9.53 -24.65
C ILE A 146 -3.32 -9.50 -23.51
N LYS A 147 -3.75 -9.11 -22.30
CA LYS A 147 -2.85 -9.00 -21.15
C LYS A 147 -2.33 -10.37 -20.71
N ASP A 148 -3.20 -11.38 -20.67
CA ASP A 148 -2.81 -12.73 -20.28
C ASP A 148 -1.85 -13.33 -21.31
N VAL A 149 -2.20 -13.23 -22.59
CA VAL A 149 -1.35 -13.75 -23.67
C VAL A 149 0.00 -13.05 -23.71
N PHE A 150 0.03 -11.73 -23.52
CA PHE A 150 1.30 -11.00 -23.38
C PHE A 150 2.15 -11.58 -22.24
N LYS A 151 1.55 -11.78 -21.05
CA LYS A 151 2.27 -12.34 -19.89
C LYS A 151 2.76 -13.76 -20.15
N TRP A 152 2.02 -14.57 -20.91
CA TRP A 152 2.42 -15.92 -21.29
C TRP A 152 3.59 -15.92 -22.27
N CYS A 153 3.63 -14.99 -23.22
CA CYS A 153 4.76 -14.80 -24.13
C CYS A 153 5.99 -14.25 -23.40
N ALA A 154 5.81 -13.16 -22.65
CA ALA A 154 6.88 -12.38 -22.06
C ALA A 154 7.47 -13.04 -20.81
N GLY A 155 6.63 -13.54 -19.91
CA GLY A 155 7.02 -13.96 -18.56
C GLY A 155 8.25 -14.87 -18.51
N PRO A 156 8.28 -15.99 -19.26
CA PRO A 156 9.43 -16.91 -19.29
C PRO A 156 10.71 -16.28 -19.86
N CYS A 157 10.61 -15.43 -20.89
CA CYS A 157 11.77 -14.80 -21.54
C CYS A 157 12.53 -13.86 -20.59
N PHE A 158 11.79 -13.11 -19.77
CA PHE A 158 12.40 -12.17 -18.83
C PHE A 158 13.09 -12.85 -17.64
N SER A 159 12.68 -14.07 -17.26
CA SER A 159 13.23 -14.71 -16.06
C SER A 159 14.72 -15.01 -16.22
N GLN A 160 15.14 -15.43 -17.42
CA GLN A 160 16.55 -15.64 -17.73
C GLN A 160 17.32 -14.31 -17.83
N ALA A 161 16.76 -13.31 -18.50
CA ALA A 161 17.45 -12.04 -18.77
C ALA A 161 17.61 -11.16 -17.52
N LEU A 162 16.67 -11.23 -16.58
CA LEU A 162 16.66 -10.47 -15.33
C LEU A 162 17.28 -11.24 -14.15
N GLY A 163 17.52 -12.54 -14.29
CA GLY A 163 18.03 -13.38 -13.19
C GLY A 163 17.06 -13.50 -12.01
N ALA A 164 15.77 -13.21 -12.22
CA ALA A 164 14.73 -13.15 -11.21
C ALA A 164 13.52 -13.98 -11.64
N LYS A 165 12.67 -14.37 -10.69
CA LYS A 165 11.48 -15.18 -10.99
C LYS A 165 10.29 -14.29 -11.28
N PHE A 166 9.55 -14.61 -12.35
CA PHE A 166 8.25 -14.00 -12.59
C PHE A 166 7.22 -14.47 -11.56
N GLN A 167 6.54 -13.53 -10.90
CA GLN A 167 5.41 -13.80 -10.00
C GLN A 167 4.22 -12.89 -10.35
N MET A 168 3.00 -13.37 -10.07
CA MET A 168 1.77 -12.57 -10.26
C MET A 168 1.60 -11.47 -9.21
N ARG A 169 2.29 -11.60 -8.08
CA ARG A 169 2.28 -10.67 -6.96
C ARG A 169 3.71 -10.52 -6.50
N SER A 170 4.37 -9.48 -6.99
CA SER A 170 5.73 -9.09 -6.59
C SER A 170 5.69 -7.63 -6.17
N ALA A 171 6.54 -7.29 -5.21
CA ALA A 171 6.72 -5.90 -4.80
C ALA A 171 7.41 -5.06 -5.90
N PHE A 172 8.16 -5.69 -6.81
CA PHE A 172 8.78 -5.02 -7.95
C PHE A 172 7.92 -5.16 -9.20
N ASP A 173 7.42 -4.04 -9.73
CA ASP A 173 6.52 -3.99 -10.88
C ASP A 173 7.22 -3.40 -12.10
N ILE A 174 7.10 -4.10 -13.23
CA ILE A 174 7.45 -3.58 -14.55
C ILE A 174 6.14 -3.20 -15.23
N LEU A 175 5.87 -1.90 -15.28
CA LEU A 175 4.65 -1.34 -15.85
C LEU A 175 4.87 -0.94 -17.30
N LEU A 176 4.08 -1.54 -18.19
CA LEU A 176 4.01 -1.21 -19.60
C LEU A 176 2.75 -0.40 -19.86
N THR A 177 2.93 0.88 -20.19
CA THR A 177 1.84 1.79 -20.53
C THR A 177 1.72 1.89 -22.04
N ILE A 178 0.78 1.14 -22.61
CA ILE A 178 0.55 1.09 -24.04
C ILE A 178 -0.57 2.06 -24.40
N SER A 179 -0.26 3.00 -25.28
CA SER A 179 -1.15 4.07 -25.71
C SER A 179 -1.49 3.96 -27.19
N TYR A 180 -2.73 4.26 -27.55
CA TYR A 180 -3.22 4.32 -28.92
C TYR A 180 -4.08 5.57 -29.07
N SER A 181 -3.55 6.57 -29.77
CA SER A 181 -4.15 7.92 -29.87
C SER A 181 -5.61 7.91 -30.37
N PRO A 182 -6.01 7.04 -31.33
CA PRO A 182 -7.39 6.97 -31.80
C PRO A 182 -8.36 6.23 -30.87
N SER A 183 -7.93 5.75 -29.71
CA SER A 183 -8.75 4.91 -28.82
C SER A 183 -10.10 5.55 -28.46
N ASP A 184 -10.08 6.82 -28.04
CA ASP A 184 -11.31 7.54 -27.66
C ASP A 184 -12.21 7.81 -28.87
N GLN A 185 -11.63 8.04 -30.05
CA GLN A 185 -12.38 8.23 -31.29
C GLN A 185 -13.15 6.97 -31.65
N GLU A 186 -12.55 5.79 -31.49
CA GLU A 186 -13.22 4.51 -31.75
C GLU A 186 -14.34 4.22 -30.74
N CYS A 187 -14.18 4.67 -29.49
CA CYS A 187 -15.21 4.52 -28.46
C CYS A 187 -16.32 5.59 -28.53
N ALA A 188 -16.18 6.64 -29.36
CA ALA A 188 -17.07 7.80 -29.38
C ALA A 188 -18.56 7.44 -29.51
N PHE A 189 -18.91 6.43 -30.32
CA PHE A 189 -20.30 6.00 -30.50
C PHE A 189 -20.96 5.45 -29.22
N LEU A 190 -20.17 5.00 -28.25
CA LEU A 190 -20.67 4.50 -26.96
C LEU A 190 -21.21 5.64 -26.08
N LEU A 191 -20.70 6.87 -26.24
CA LEU A 191 -21.24 8.04 -25.55
C LEU A 191 -22.68 8.32 -25.97
N GLU A 192 -22.94 8.21 -27.28
CA GLU A 192 -24.28 8.44 -27.83
C GLU A 192 -25.24 7.31 -27.45
N ALA A 193 -24.75 6.07 -27.42
CA ALA A 193 -25.58 4.91 -27.11
C ALA A 193 -25.86 4.76 -25.59
N PHE A 194 -24.92 5.15 -24.72
CA PHE A 194 -25.00 4.97 -23.26
C PHE A 194 -24.56 6.22 -22.49
N PRO A 195 -25.24 7.37 -22.67
CA PRO A 195 -24.80 8.65 -22.12
C PRO A 195 -24.70 8.65 -20.59
N ASP A 196 -25.56 7.90 -19.90
CA ASP A 196 -25.56 7.83 -18.43
C ASP A 196 -24.34 7.13 -17.84
N THR A 197 -23.78 6.15 -18.56
CA THR A 197 -22.60 5.41 -18.12
C THR A 197 -21.32 6.24 -18.27
N PHE A 198 -21.23 7.03 -19.34
CA PHE A 198 -20.02 7.77 -19.71
C PHE A 198 -20.11 9.28 -19.43
N ARG A 199 -21.02 9.73 -18.55
CA ARG A 199 -21.09 11.14 -18.15
C ARG A 199 -19.73 11.61 -17.63
N ARG A 200 -19.23 12.73 -18.16
CA ARG A 200 -17.94 13.33 -17.79
C ARG A 200 -17.81 13.48 -16.28
N ARG A 201 -17.00 12.63 -15.64
CA ARG A 201 -16.58 12.82 -14.25
C ARG A 201 -15.32 13.69 -14.25
N LYS A 202 -15.31 14.77 -13.46
CA LYS A 202 -14.07 15.51 -13.19
C LYS A 202 -13.16 14.60 -12.35
N VAL A 203 -12.05 14.16 -12.91
CA VAL A 203 -10.97 13.52 -12.15
C VAL A 203 -10.06 14.63 -11.60
N LYS A 204 -9.54 14.44 -10.37
CA LYS A 204 -8.53 15.33 -9.79
C LYS A 204 -7.29 15.29 -10.70
N GLN A 205 -6.85 16.45 -11.21
CA GLN A 205 -5.74 16.68 -12.18
C GLN A 205 -6.11 16.99 -13.64
N GLY A 206 -7.36 17.32 -13.97
CA GLY A 206 -7.67 18.01 -15.24
C GLY A 206 -7.61 17.16 -16.53
N ALA A 207 -7.14 15.91 -16.45
CA ALA A 207 -7.35 14.91 -17.49
C ALA A 207 -8.76 14.32 -17.37
N TYR A 208 -9.47 14.22 -18.51
CA TYR A 208 -10.79 13.60 -18.58
C TYR A 208 -10.64 12.18 -19.10
N GLU A 209 -10.73 11.17 -18.22
CA GLU A 209 -10.88 9.79 -18.69
C GLU A 209 -12.37 9.53 -18.97
N THR A 210 -12.75 9.59 -20.24
CA THR A 210 -14.16 9.43 -20.67
C THR A 210 -14.55 7.96 -20.76
N PHE A 211 -13.64 7.12 -21.23
CA PHE A 211 -13.86 5.68 -21.40
C PHE A 211 -12.93 4.91 -20.49
N THR A 212 -13.49 4.22 -19.49
CA THR A 212 -12.71 3.27 -18.69
C THR A 212 -12.92 1.87 -19.26
N ARG A 213 -11.96 0.97 -19.04
CA ARG A 213 -12.09 -0.44 -19.43
C ARG A 213 -13.36 -1.09 -18.86
N ALA A 214 -13.63 -0.87 -17.58
CA ALA A 214 -14.77 -1.44 -16.87
C ALA A 214 -16.11 -0.91 -17.43
N SER A 215 -16.21 0.40 -17.69
CA SER A 215 -17.43 0.98 -18.25
C SER A 215 -17.70 0.52 -19.68
N VAL A 216 -16.65 0.40 -20.51
CA VAL A 216 -16.79 -0.13 -21.88
C VAL A 216 -17.18 -1.61 -21.86
N GLN A 217 -16.54 -2.46 -21.04
CA GLN A 217 -16.93 -3.88 -20.93
C GLN A 217 -18.39 -4.04 -20.51
N LYS A 218 -18.83 -3.28 -19.51
CA LYS A 218 -20.23 -3.29 -19.06
C LYS A 218 -21.19 -3.00 -20.21
N VAL A 219 -20.95 -1.92 -20.95
CA VAL A 219 -21.84 -1.47 -22.03
C VAL A 219 -21.85 -2.45 -23.20
N LEU A 220 -20.70 -3.04 -23.54
CA LEU A 220 -20.66 -4.07 -24.57
C LEU A 220 -21.43 -5.33 -24.17
N GLY A 221 -21.47 -5.69 -22.89
CA GLY A 221 -22.30 -6.79 -22.38
C GLY A 221 -23.81 -6.50 -22.41
N GLU A 222 -24.22 -5.23 -22.40
CA GLU A 222 -25.62 -4.81 -22.49
C GLU A 222 -26.10 -4.64 -23.95
N MET A 223 -25.17 -4.54 -24.91
CA MET A 223 -25.46 -4.28 -26.31
C MET A 223 -25.60 -5.59 -27.10
N THR A 224 -26.62 -5.69 -27.95
CA THR A 224 -26.74 -6.82 -28.87
C THR A 224 -25.73 -6.74 -30.02
N GLU A 225 -25.30 -7.89 -30.53
CA GLU A 225 -24.30 -7.99 -31.59
C GLU A 225 -24.77 -7.33 -32.90
N SER A 226 -26.07 -7.36 -33.17
CA SER A 226 -26.68 -6.66 -34.32
C SER A 226 -26.63 -5.14 -34.16
N ASN A 227 -26.85 -4.61 -32.95
CA ASN A 227 -26.74 -3.18 -32.70
C ASN A 227 -25.27 -2.73 -32.77
N PHE A 228 -24.37 -3.55 -32.23
CA PHE A 228 -22.93 -3.30 -32.28
C PHE A 228 -22.41 -3.22 -33.71
N SER A 229 -22.68 -4.24 -34.54
CA SER A 229 -22.19 -4.31 -35.94
C SER A 229 -22.75 -3.21 -36.86
N ARG A 230 -23.86 -2.56 -36.49
CA ARG A 230 -24.36 -1.36 -37.20
C ARG A 230 -23.58 -0.09 -36.88
N LYS A 231 -22.91 -0.04 -35.72
CA LYS A 231 -22.21 1.14 -35.20
C LYS A 231 -20.69 1.02 -35.29
N PHE A 232 -20.17 -0.20 -35.36
CA PHE A 232 -18.74 -0.48 -35.42
C PHE A 232 -18.42 -1.58 -36.44
N SER A 233 -17.32 -1.44 -37.18
CA SER A 233 -16.90 -2.39 -38.21
C SER A 233 -16.56 -3.76 -37.60
N CYS A 234 -17.19 -4.82 -38.10
CA CYS A 234 -16.95 -6.20 -37.71
C CYS A 234 -16.55 -7.00 -38.97
N PRO A 235 -15.28 -7.38 -39.16
CA PRO A 235 -14.16 -7.23 -38.23
C PRO A 235 -13.64 -5.78 -38.16
N PRO A 236 -12.85 -5.43 -37.13
CA PRO A 236 -12.27 -4.10 -37.02
C PRO A 236 -11.31 -3.82 -38.18
N SER A 237 -11.31 -2.58 -38.67
CA SER A 237 -10.35 -2.15 -39.70
C SER A 237 -8.91 -2.12 -39.17
N ALA A 238 -7.95 -2.16 -40.09
CA ALA A 238 -6.54 -1.98 -39.75
C ALA A 238 -6.32 -0.70 -38.92
N PRO A 239 -5.47 -0.73 -37.89
CA PRO A 239 -5.19 0.45 -37.06
C PRO A 239 -4.65 1.59 -37.91
N LYS A 240 -5.10 2.81 -37.64
CA LYS A 240 -4.65 4.00 -38.39
C LYS A 240 -3.23 4.42 -38.00
N GLU A 241 -2.84 4.09 -36.77
CA GLU A 241 -1.59 4.47 -36.14
C GLU A 241 -1.04 3.27 -35.36
N GLU A 242 0.26 3.26 -35.11
CA GLU A 242 0.87 2.29 -34.19
C GLU A 242 0.63 2.69 -32.74
N CYS A 243 0.58 1.70 -31.85
CA CYS A 243 0.68 1.96 -30.43
C CYS A 243 2.10 2.43 -30.06
N THR A 244 2.18 3.26 -29.02
CA THR A 244 3.42 3.55 -28.29
C THR A 244 3.41 2.80 -26.96
N CYS A 245 4.59 2.58 -26.37
CA CYS A 245 4.71 1.98 -25.04
C CYS A 245 5.74 2.74 -24.21
N ASP A 246 5.29 3.24 -23.06
CA ASP A 246 6.17 3.76 -22.01
C ASP A 246 6.45 2.64 -21.01
N ILE A 247 7.72 2.46 -20.66
CA ILE A 247 8.19 1.45 -19.72
C ILE A 247 8.60 2.18 -18.44
N SER A 248 7.98 1.82 -17.33
CA SER A 248 8.35 2.28 -15.99
C SER A 248 8.57 1.10 -15.07
N VAL A 249 9.54 1.20 -14.19
CA VAL A 249 9.75 0.25 -13.10
C VAL A 249 9.53 0.95 -11.78
N SER A 250 9.01 0.21 -10.81
CA SER A 250 8.82 0.73 -9.46
C SER A 250 8.80 -0.38 -8.43
N HIS A 251 9.10 -0.05 -7.18
CA HIS A 251 8.96 -0.94 -6.05
C HIS A 251 7.82 -0.49 -5.12
N ASP A 252 7.08 -1.45 -4.58
CA ASP A 252 6.09 -1.22 -3.53
C ASP A 252 6.72 -0.49 -2.35
N ALA A 253 5.93 0.37 -1.71
CA ALA A 253 6.39 1.15 -0.58
C ALA A 253 6.86 0.26 0.59
N VAL A 254 7.98 0.65 1.20
CA VAL A 254 8.50 0.02 2.42
C VAL A 254 8.23 0.94 3.60
N PHE A 255 7.84 0.36 4.74
CA PHE A 255 7.51 1.13 5.94
C PHE A 255 8.56 0.87 7.02
N VAL A 256 9.22 1.92 7.49
CA VAL A 256 10.19 1.85 8.59
C VAL A 256 9.58 2.55 9.80
N ALA A 257 9.48 1.86 10.93
CA ALA A 257 8.94 2.39 12.17
C ALA A 257 9.98 2.40 13.29
N GLY A 258 9.74 3.26 14.28
CA GLY A 258 10.54 3.33 15.50
C GLY A 258 9.88 4.27 16.52
N ARG A 259 10.63 4.65 17.55
CA ARG A 259 10.26 5.73 18.48
C ARG A 259 11.35 6.79 18.49
N TYR A 260 10.96 8.07 18.45
CA TYR A 260 11.89 9.18 18.57
C TYR A 260 11.75 9.86 19.93
N GLN A 261 12.89 10.23 20.50
CA GLN A 261 13.03 11.19 21.57
C GLN A 261 13.49 12.52 20.96
N LYS A 262 13.07 13.61 21.59
CA LYS A 262 13.37 14.98 21.18
C LYS A 262 13.83 15.74 22.41
N TYR A 263 15.10 16.14 22.42
CA TYR A 263 15.72 16.83 23.55
C TYR A 263 15.76 18.35 23.37
N SER A 264 15.57 18.85 22.15
CA SER A 264 15.54 20.29 21.87
C SER A 264 14.16 20.92 22.13
N ARG A 265 14.15 22.14 22.69
CA ARG A 265 12.97 23.04 22.77
C ARG A 265 12.92 24.05 21.61
N GLU A 266 13.79 23.90 20.62
CA GLU A 266 13.91 24.79 19.46
C GLU A 266 13.85 24.00 18.15
N LEU A 267 13.18 22.84 18.16
CA LEU A 267 13.08 21.94 17.02
C LEU A 267 11.61 21.65 16.71
N SER A 268 11.18 21.85 15.47
CA SER A 268 9.85 21.44 15.02
C SER A 268 9.82 19.93 14.72
N GLN A 269 8.65 19.30 14.83
CA GLN A 269 8.53 17.88 14.50
C GLN A 269 8.64 17.63 12.98
N SER A 270 8.04 18.50 12.16
CA SER A 270 8.11 18.46 10.70
C SER A 270 8.72 19.76 10.18
N PRO A 271 9.23 19.81 8.94
CA PRO A 271 9.76 21.03 8.34
C PRO A 271 8.76 22.17 8.45
N TRP A 272 9.21 23.31 8.98
CA TRP A 272 8.35 24.47 9.18
C TRP A 272 8.58 25.51 8.08
N ILE A 273 7.77 25.41 7.02
CA ILE A 273 7.86 26.26 5.84
C ILE A 273 6.60 27.11 5.75
N ILE A 274 6.76 28.44 5.65
CA ILE A 274 5.67 29.39 5.43
C ILE A 274 6.02 30.19 4.18
N ASP A 275 5.15 30.14 3.16
CA ASP A 275 5.33 30.83 1.88
C ASP A 275 6.70 30.54 1.23
N GLY A 276 7.14 29.28 1.31
CA GLY A 276 8.44 28.84 0.78
C GLY A 276 9.66 29.20 1.63
N VAL A 277 9.47 29.93 2.75
CA VAL A 277 10.54 30.31 3.66
C VAL A 277 10.61 29.35 4.84
N VAL A 278 11.77 28.72 5.03
CA VAL A 278 12.09 27.89 6.19
C VAL A 278 12.13 28.78 7.44
N LYS A 279 11.20 28.55 8.38
CA LYS A 279 11.10 29.33 9.63
C LYS A 279 12.03 28.82 10.73
N MET A 280 12.42 27.57 10.65
CA MET A 280 13.28 26.90 11.62
C MET A 280 14.13 25.88 10.87
N ALA A 281 15.44 25.92 11.11
CA ALA A 281 16.37 24.98 10.48
C ALA A 281 16.22 23.60 11.13
N GLY A 282 16.03 22.58 10.29
CA GLY A 282 15.87 21.20 10.72
C GLY A 282 14.53 20.91 11.39
N SER A 283 14.26 19.60 11.54
CA SER A 283 13.09 19.07 12.22
C SER A 283 13.36 17.65 12.68
N VAL A 284 12.52 17.13 13.58
CA VAL A 284 12.57 15.72 13.99
C VAL A 284 12.50 14.81 12.76
N GLN A 285 11.56 15.07 11.84
CA GLN A 285 11.42 14.33 10.60
C GLN A 285 12.72 14.30 9.80
N GLU A 286 13.35 15.45 9.54
CA GLU A 286 14.59 15.51 8.74
C GLU A 286 15.72 14.73 9.39
N LEU A 287 15.91 14.89 10.70
CA LEU A 287 16.98 14.22 11.45
C LEU A 287 16.76 12.70 11.55
N VAL A 288 15.52 12.26 11.78
CA VAL A 288 15.18 10.83 11.88
C VAL A 288 15.26 10.14 10.52
N CYS A 289 14.78 10.80 9.46
CA CYS A 289 14.70 10.19 8.14
C CYS A 289 16.06 10.13 7.43
N GLN A 290 17.01 11.02 7.71
CA GLN A 290 18.23 11.18 6.90
C GLN A 290 18.93 9.85 6.57
N VAL A 291 19.32 9.07 7.59
CA VAL A 291 20.02 7.79 7.40
C VAL A 291 19.12 6.76 6.70
N ILE A 292 17.82 6.74 7.01
CA ILE A 292 16.86 5.83 6.39
C ILE A 292 16.79 6.11 4.88
N LEU A 293 16.67 7.39 4.48
CA LEU A 293 16.60 7.78 3.07
C LEU A 293 17.91 7.48 2.34
N ASP A 294 19.07 7.72 2.97
CA ASP A 294 20.38 7.42 2.38
C ASP A 294 20.58 5.91 2.12
N ARG A 295 19.99 5.05 2.94
CA ARG A 295 20.13 3.59 2.85
C ARG A 295 19.12 2.96 1.91
N PHE A 296 17.83 3.30 2.04
CA PHE A 296 16.76 2.75 1.22
C PHE A 296 16.65 3.38 -0.17
N LYS A 297 17.18 4.61 -0.34
CA LYS A 297 17.16 5.39 -1.58
C LYS A 297 15.76 5.46 -2.23
N PRO A 298 14.74 5.96 -1.52
CA PRO A 298 13.41 6.11 -2.11
C PRO A 298 13.32 7.33 -3.02
N SER A 299 12.40 7.30 -3.97
CA SER A 299 12.06 8.44 -4.81
C SER A 299 11.39 9.56 -4.00
N ASP A 300 10.63 9.22 -2.94
CA ASP A 300 10.03 10.16 -2.00
C ASP A 300 9.71 9.47 -0.65
N HIS A 301 9.31 10.22 0.37
CA HIS A 301 8.91 9.64 1.66
C HIS A 301 7.79 10.41 2.35
N LYS A 302 7.02 9.71 3.20
CA LYS A 302 6.04 10.32 4.11
C LYS A 302 6.36 9.95 5.55
N PHE A 303 6.50 10.95 6.39
CA PHE A 303 6.64 10.78 7.83
C PHE A 303 5.29 10.88 8.52
N SER A 304 5.02 9.98 9.46
CA SER A 304 3.83 10.01 10.32
C SER A 304 4.19 9.60 11.73
N SER A 305 3.51 10.15 12.73
CA SER A 305 3.76 9.86 14.14
C SER A 305 2.45 9.78 14.92
N SER A 306 2.47 9.13 16.09
CA SER A 306 1.27 9.01 16.93
C SER A 306 1.04 10.31 17.69
N GLY A 307 0.50 11.32 17.00
CA GLY A 307 0.39 12.70 17.49
C GLY A 307 1.67 13.53 17.33
N ARG A 308 1.68 14.71 17.97
CA ARG A 308 2.75 15.71 17.85
C ARG A 308 2.89 16.55 19.11
N GLU A 309 4.11 17.00 19.38
CA GLU A 309 4.43 18.03 20.37
C GLU A 309 4.75 19.40 19.74
N ASP A 310 4.60 20.47 20.53
CA ASP A 310 5.00 21.81 20.12
C ASP A 310 6.54 21.93 20.01
N VAL A 311 7.01 23.01 19.40
CA VAL A 311 8.46 23.27 19.19
C VAL A 311 9.23 23.32 20.50
N ASP A 312 8.65 23.93 21.53
CA ASP A 312 9.21 24.16 22.87
C ASP A 312 9.05 22.98 23.84
N VAL A 313 8.50 21.86 23.37
CA VAL A 313 8.20 20.67 24.17
C VAL A 313 9.19 19.55 23.86
N GLN A 314 9.78 18.94 24.90
CA GLN A 314 10.62 17.75 24.71
C GLN A 314 9.76 16.48 24.63
N MET A 315 10.29 15.45 24.00
CA MET A 315 9.74 14.10 23.98
C MET A 315 10.77 13.15 24.60
N LEU A 316 10.52 12.71 25.82
CA LEU A 316 11.44 11.92 26.65
C LEU A 316 10.97 10.45 26.79
N GLY A 317 11.51 9.74 27.79
CA GLY A 317 11.14 8.35 28.07
C GLY A 317 11.42 7.42 26.88
N MET A 318 10.46 6.56 26.56
CA MET A 318 10.57 5.65 25.41
C MET A 318 10.43 6.36 24.06
N GLY A 319 10.10 7.64 24.04
CA GLY A 319 9.88 8.40 22.81
C GLY A 319 8.48 8.21 22.21
N ARG A 320 8.19 8.99 21.17
CA ARG A 320 6.95 8.92 20.40
C ARG A 320 7.12 7.98 19.22
N PRO A 321 6.17 7.06 18.97
CA PRO A 321 6.19 6.24 17.77
C PRO A 321 6.07 7.04 16.48
N PHE A 322 6.81 6.61 15.47
CA PHE A 322 6.77 7.13 14.13
C PHE A 322 6.81 6.00 13.09
N VAL A 323 6.43 6.35 11.87
CA VAL A 323 6.63 5.54 10.66
C VAL A 323 7.08 6.46 9.51
N VAL A 324 7.95 5.92 8.68
CA VAL A 324 8.39 6.49 7.40
C VAL A 324 7.92 5.55 6.30
N GLU A 325 6.95 6.00 5.50
CA GLU A 325 6.56 5.35 4.24
C GLU A 325 7.57 5.79 3.17
N LEU A 326 8.38 4.85 2.71
CA LEU A 326 9.38 5.03 1.67
C LEU A 326 8.72 4.70 0.33
N ILE A 327 8.60 5.70 -0.54
CA ILE A 327 7.93 5.56 -1.84
C ILE A 327 8.98 5.17 -2.86
N ASP A 328 8.74 4.05 -3.55
CA ASP A 328 9.61 3.55 -4.62
C ASP A 328 11.09 3.40 -4.16
N PRO A 329 11.35 2.63 -3.09
CA PRO A 329 12.70 2.41 -2.59
C PRO A 329 13.54 1.56 -3.55
N HIS A 330 14.76 2.02 -3.82
CA HIS A 330 15.70 1.31 -4.69
C HIS A 330 16.48 0.21 -3.94
N ARG A 331 16.50 0.26 -2.60
CA ARG A 331 17.07 -0.79 -1.74
C ARG A 331 16.03 -1.19 -0.70
N VAL A 332 15.80 -2.50 -0.57
CA VAL A 332 14.67 -3.02 0.24
C VAL A 332 15.05 -4.19 1.16
N THR A 333 16.24 -4.75 0.98
CA THR A 333 16.71 -5.90 1.78
C THR A 333 17.61 -5.40 2.90
N PHE A 334 17.10 -5.44 4.13
CA PHE A 334 17.85 -5.06 5.34
C PHE A 334 17.60 -6.07 6.46
N SER A 335 18.67 -6.54 7.10
CA SER A 335 18.57 -7.41 8.27
C SER A 335 18.26 -6.59 9.54
N PRO A 336 17.85 -7.23 10.65
CA PRO A 336 17.73 -6.57 11.94
C PRO A 336 19.03 -5.85 12.39
N GLU A 337 20.20 -6.41 12.06
CA GLU A 337 21.50 -5.81 12.34
C GLU A 337 21.72 -4.53 11.52
N ASP A 338 21.30 -4.51 10.25
CA ASP A 338 21.35 -3.30 9.42
C ASP A 338 20.45 -2.20 9.99
N MET A 339 19.24 -2.55 10.43
CA MET A 339 18.32 -1.62 11.10
C MET A 339 18.94 -1.04 12.37
N LYS A 340 19.58 -1.89 13.18
CA LYS A 340 20.29 -1.47 14.40
C LYS A 340 21.48 -0.56 14.09
N ALA A 341 22.21 -0.83 13.00
CA ALA A 341 23.31 0.02 12.55
C ALA A 341 22.81 1.40 12.12
N MET A 342 21.73 1.47 11.34
CA MET A 342 21.07 2.72 10.95
C MET A 342 20.61 3.52 12.17
N GLN A 343 19.98 2.86 13.15
CA GLN A 343 19.59 3.49 14.39
C GLN A 343 20.76 4.11 15.14
N LYS A 344 21.86 3.35 15.29
CA LYS A 344 23.08 3.82 15.95
C LYS A 344 23.69 5.02 15.23
N GLU A 345 23.70 4.99 13.91
CA GLU A 345 24.19 6.07 13.07
C GLU A 345 23.35 7.34 13.24
N THR A 346 22.02 7.25 13.14
CA THR A 346 21.12 8.39 13.40
C THR A 346 21.36 9.02 14.77
N ASN A 347 21.51 8.18 15.80
CA ASN A 347 21.76 8.65 17.17
C ASN A 347 23.15 9.27 17.37
N ALA A 348 24.10 9.02 16.47
CA ALA A 348 25.43 9.61 16.51
C ALA A 348 25.54 10.92 15.71
N LEU A 349 24.59 11.20 14.81
CA LEU A 349 24.61 12.40 13.95
C LEU A 349 24.19 13.68 14.67
N THR A 350 23.44 13.57 15.76
CA THR A 350 22.87 14.72 16.45
C THR A 350 22.54 14.41 17.91
N GLU A 351 22.62 15.42 18.77
CA GLU A 351 22.18 15.35 20.17
C GLU A 351 20.73 15.86 20.35
N LEU A 352 20.09 16.35 19.27
CA LEU A 352 18.76 16.96 19.36
C LEU A 352 17.64 15.92 19.42
N VAL A 353 17.87 14.74 18.83
CA VAL A 353 16.94 13.61 18.80
C VAL A 353 17.70 12.30 18.99
N ALA A 354 17.01 11.28 19.48
CA ALA A 354 17.48 9.90 19.43
C ALA A 354 16.32 8.99 19.03
N ILE A 355 16.60 7.96 18.26
CA ILE A 355 15.64 6.93 17.88
C ILE A 355 15.95 5.60 18.52
N ARG A 356 14.90 4.80 18.68
CA ARG A 356 14.97 3.43 19.17
C ARG A 356 13.92 2.55 18.51
N ASP A 357 14.05 1.24 18.68
CA ASP A 357 13.16 0.23 18.12
C ASP A 357 12.99 0.31 16.59
N LEU A 358 14.04 0.73 15.86
CA LEU A 358 13.97 0.92 14.41
C LEU A 358 13.81 -0.43 13.70
N GLN A 359 12.74 -0.59 12.92
CA GLN A 359 12.40 -1.84 12.26
C GLN A 359 11.54 -1.61 11.01
N ILE A 360 11.57 -2.57 10.08
CA ILE A 360 10.63 -2.62 8.95
C ILE A 360 9.30 -3.19 9.46
N VAL A 361 8.18 -2.56 9.09
CA VAL A 361 6.82 -2.97 9.44
C VAL A 361 5.96 -3.11 8.18
N THR A 362 4.77 -3.71 8.31
CA THR A 362 3.84 -3.81 7.18
C THR A 362 2.93 -2.59 7.08
N ARG A 363 2.24 -2.46 5.94
CA ARG A 363 1.24 -1.39 5.74
C ARG A 363 0.08 -1.52 6.74
N GLU A 364 -0.30 -2.75 7.08
CA GLU A 364 -1.38 -3.05 8.02
C GLU A 364 -1.03 -2.53 9.44
N ASP A 365 0.23 -2.64 9.83
CA ASP A 365 0.72 -2.16 11.12
C ASP A 365 0.60 -0.64 11.29
N VAL A 366 0.65 0.13 10.19
CA VAL A 366 0.53 1.59 10.20
C VAL A 366 -0.82 2.07 10.74
N GLY A 367 -1.89 1.27 10.60
CA GLY A 367 -3.21 1.61 11.15
C GLY A 367 -3.19 1.83 12.66
N ARG A 368 -2.37 1.05 13.38
CA ARG A 368 -2.23 1.09 14.85
C ARG A 368 -1.67 2.41 15.35
N LEU A 369 -0.86 3.09 14.53
CA LEU A 369 -0.28 4.40 14.86
C LEU A 369 -1.37 5.48 15.03
N LYS A 370 -2.39 5.45 14.15
CA LYS A 370 -3.52 6.39 14.16
C LYS A 370 -4.45 6.15 15.33
N GLU A 371 -4.80 4.89 15.62
CA GLU A 371 -5.57 4.52 16.81
C GLU A 371 -4.87 5.00 18.10
N GLY A 372 -3.54 4.88 18.15
CA GLY A 372 -2.73 5.40 19.25
C GLY A 372 -2.83 6.92 19.45
N GLU A 373 -2.98 7.68 18.37
CA GLU A 373 -3.10 9.14 18.43
C GLU A 373 -4.40 9.54 19.13
N GLU A 374 -5.50 8.85 18.81
CA GLU A 374 -6.87 9.19 19.23
C GLU A 374 -7.27 8.62 20.59
N ASP A 375 -6.79 7.42 20.95
CA ASP A 375 -7.35 6.69 22.09
C ASP A 375 -6.40 6.54 23.28
N LYS A 376 -5.08 6.51 23.02
CA LYS A 376 -4.11 6.18 24.08
C LYS A 376 -3.80 7.39 24.95
N SER A 377 -3.58 7.15 26.24
CA SER A 377 -3.21 8.20 27.18
C SER A 377 -1.79 8.71 26.92
N LYS A 378 -1.52 9.93 27.38
CA LYS A 378 -0.21 10.56 27.30
C LYS A 378 0.18 11.09 28.69
N SER A 379 1.45 10.93 29.03
CA SER A 379 2.01 11.41 30.30
C SER A 379 2.92 12.59 30.05
N TYR A 380 2.86 13.57 30.96
CA TYR A 380 3.60 14.82 30.84
C TYR A 380 4.19 15.22 32.19
N VAL A 381 5.24 16.04 32.10
CA VAL A 381 5.81 16.77 33.23
C VAL A 381 5.90 18.24 32.81
N ALA A 382 5.35 19.13 33.62
CA ALA A 382 5.33 20.56 33.37
C ALA A 382 6.03 21.31 34.50
N LEU A 383 6.92 22.24 34.17
CA LEU A 383 7.40 23.24 35.12
C LEU A 383 6.40 24.39 35.11
N CYS A 384 5.81 24.66 36.26
CA CYS A 384 4.75 25.64 36.42
C CYS A 384 5.12 26.70 37.44
N TRP A 385 4.46 27.85 37.32
CA TRP A 385 4.49 28.95 38.28
C TRP A 385 3.08 29.17 38.84
N CYS A 386 2.99 29.54 40.11
CA CYS A 386 1.75 29.93 40.78
C CYS A 386 1.94 31.30 41.45
N GLU A 387 0.93 32.17 41.36
CA GLU A 387 0.93 33.52 41.95
C GLU A 387 1.28 33.54 43.45
N ARG A 388 0.87 32.49 44.16
CA ARG A 388 1.13 32.31 45.59
C ARG A 388 1.92 31.02 45.87
N PRO A 389 2.64 30.95 46.99
CA PRO A 389 3.22 29.69 47.45
C PRO A 389 2.15 28.59 47.60
N LEU A 390 2.49 27.38 47.16
CA LEU A 390 1.64 26.20 47.33
C LEU A 390 1.82 25.60 48.72
N THR A 391 0.72 25.19 49.33
CA THR A 391 0.70 24.48 50.60
C THR A 391 0.68 22.96 50.39
N GLU A 392 0.98 22.19 51.43
CA GLU A 392 0.84 20.72 51.38
C GLU A 392 -0.60 20.30 51.08
N GLU A 393 -1.58 21.05 51.59
CA GLU A 393 -3.00 20.81 51.34
C GLU A 393 -3.35 21.01 49.85
N ASP A 394 -2.79 22.04 49.19
CA ASP A 394 -2.95 22.24 47.76
C ASP A 394 -2.43 21.04 46.95
N MET A 395 -1.25 20.54 47.32
CA MET A 395 -0.60 19.40 46.66
C MET A 395 -1.39 18.11 46.86
N GLN A 396 -1.85 17.86 48.09
CA GLN A 396 -2.69 16.72 48.43
C GLN A 396 -4.00 16.77 47.63
N LYS A 397 -4.70 17.91 47.63
CA LYS A 397 -5.95 18.12 46.90
C LYS A 397 -5.84 17.79 45.41
N ILE A 398 -4.78 18.26 44.74
CA ILE A 398 -4.56 17.95 43.31
C ILE A 398 -4.18 16.49 43.10
N SER A 399 -3.39 15.90 43.99
CA SER A 399 -2.99 14.49 43.88
C SER A 399 -4.16 13.52 44.05
N GLU A 400 -5.15 13.87 44.87
CA GLU A 400 -6.36 13.08 45.13
C GLU A 400 -7.39 13.17 43.98
N MET A 401 -7.35 14.23 43.15
CA MET A 401 -8.20 14.35 41.97
C MET A 401 -7.78 13.33 40.89
N LYS A 402 -8.65 12.35 40.68
CA LYS A 402 -8.55 11.37 39.59
C LYS A 402 -9.69 11.55 38.60
N ASP A 403 -9.43 11.19 37.34
CA ASP A 403 -10.41 11.23 36.26
C ASP A 403 -11.15 12.57 36.15
N LEU A 404 -10.40 13.68 36.30
CA LEU A 404 -10.93 15.03 36.22
C LEU A 404 -11.42 15.29 34.79
N VAL A 405 -12.73 15.46 34.64
CA VAL A 405 -13.35 15.88 33.38
C VAL A 405 -13.27 17.40 33.25
N LEU A 406 -12.78 17.86 32.09
CA LEU A 406 -12.69 19.27 31.74
C LEU A 406 -13.20 19.56 30.32
N TYR A 407 -13.58 20.80 30.10
CA TYR A 407 -14.09 21.29 28.82
C TYR A 407 -13.10 22.29 28.23
N GLN A 408 -12.46 21.90 27.12
CA GLN A 408 -11.48 22.73 26.41
C GLN A 408 -12.08 23.29 25.13
N ARG A 409 -12.22 24.60 25.05
CA ARG A 409 -12.42 25.26 23.76
C ARG A 409 -11.10 25.19 22.97
N THR A 410 -11.18 25.07 21.65
CA THR A 410 -10.00 25.09 20.75
C THR A 410 -9.07 26.26 21.12
N PRO A 411 -7.83 26.03 21.60
CA PRO A 411 -6.96 27.08 22.15
C PRO A 411 -6.72 28.26 21.23
N ILE A 412 -6.54 29.47 21.79
CA ILE A 412 -6.43 30.71 20.99
C ILE A 412 -5.29 30.59 19.97
N ARG A 413 -4.13 30.12 20.43
CA ARG A 413 -2.92 29.95 19.60
C ARG A 413 -3.09 29.01 18.41
N VAL A 414 -4.11 28.14 18.42
CA VAL A 414 -4.37 27.19 17.32
C VAL A 414 -5.65 27.50 16.53
N LEU A 415 -6.38 28.57 16.87
CA LEU A 415 -7.64 28.92 16.21
C LEU A 415 -7.47 29.22 14.71
N HIS A 416 -6.33 29.74 14.29
CA HIS A 416 -6.04 30.01 12.88
C HIS A 416 -5.97 28.73 12.02
N ARG A 417 -5.81 27.56 12.64
CA ARG A 417 -5.61 26.26 11.97
C ARG A 417 -6.63 25.19 12.34
N ARG A 418 -7.47 25.42 13.37
CA ARG A 418 -8.45 24.45 13.86
C ARG A 418 -9.81 25.10 14.05
N THR A 419 -10.86 24.37 13.70
CA THR A 419 -12.24 24.79 13.94
C THR A 419 -12.49 25.03 15.43
N LEU A 420 -13.19 26.12 15.75
CA LEU A 420 -13.64 26.40 17.11
C LEU A 420 -14.64 25.34 17.55
N ALA A 421 -14.30 24.59 18.60
CA ALA A 421 -15.16 23.61 19.23
C ALA A 421 -14.78 23.47 20.71
N THR A 422 -15.76 23.11 21.54
CA THR A 422 -15.52 22.69 22.93
C THR A 422 -15.43 21.17 22.96
N ARG A 423 -14.39 20.63 23.58
CA ARG A 423 -14.18 19.19 23.70
C ARG A 423 -14.07 18.82 25.17
N GLU A 424 -14.82 17.80 25.56
CA GLU A 424 -14.64 17.14 26.84
C GLU A 424 -13.33 16.35 26.82
N ARG A 425 -12.53 16.47 27.88
CA ARG A 425 -11.25 15.79 28.05
C ARG A 425 -11.11 15.32 29.48
N THR A 426 -10.38 14.23 29.68
CA THR A 426 -10.10 13.69 31.02
C THR A 426 -8.61 13.81 31.35
N ILE A 427 -8.32 14.26 32.57
CA ILE A 427 -7.01 14.09 33.21
C ILE A 427 -7.15 12.95 34.22
N TYR A 428 -6.51 11.83 33.92
CA TYR A 428 -6.62 10.60 34.71
C TYR A 428 -5.95 10.74 36.08
N SER A 429 -4.78 11.39 36.12
CA SER A 429 -4.04 11.62 37.35
C SER A 429 -3.17 12.87 37.27
N MET A 430 -2.95 13.48 38.45
CA MET A 430 -2.01 14.58 38.65
C MET A 430 -1.19 14.34 39.91
N ARG A 431 0.00 14.92 39.97
CA ARG A 431 0.86 15.02 41.17
C ARG A 431 1.70 16.29 41.05
N MET A 432 1.85 17.03 42.14
CA MET A 432 2.67 18.23 42.18
C MET A 432 3.85 18.02 43.11
N GLU A 433 5.00 18.61 42.75
CA GLU A 433 6.21 18.64 43.57
C GLU A 433 6.71 20.07 43.68
N PRO A 434 7.02 20.58 44.88
CA PRO A 434 7.48 21.94 45.05
C PRO A 434 8.86 22.12 44.42
N ALA A 435 9.07 23.25 43.75
CA ALA A 435 10.37 23.70 43.26
C ALA A 435 10.74 25.04 43.93
N SER A 436 11.83 25.66 43.49
CA SER A 436 12.32 26.89 44.13
C SER A 436 11.36 28.07 43.96
N GLY A 437 11.00 28.73 45.07
CA GLY A 437 10.18 29.94 45.08
C GLY A 437 8.70 29.64 44.85
N GLN A 438 8.12 30.23 43.81
CA GLN A 438 6.72 30.06 43.40
C GLN A 438 6.54 29.02 42.29
N HIS A 439 7.55 28.17 42.08
CA HIS A 439 7.55 27.18 41.03
C HIS A 439 7.23 25.79 41.59
N PHE A 440 6.69 24.94 40.72
CA PHE A 440 6.43 23.55 41.04
C PHE A 440 6.45 22.71 39.77
N THR A 441 6.69 21.42 39.92
CA THR A 441 6.59 20.44 38.85
C THR A 441 5.24 19.77 38.92
N LEU A 442 4.50 19.75 37.81
CA LEU A 442 3.23 19.06 37.66
C LEU A 442 3.41 17.82 36.77
N HIS A 443 3.22 16.65 37.35
CA HIS A 443 3.12 15.38 36.64
C HIS A 443 1.65 15.12 36.32
N LEU A 444 1.33 14.73 35.08
CA LEU A 444 -0.04 14.45 34.68
C LEU A 444 -0.15 13.34 33.64
N SER A 445 -1.21 12.55 33.73
CA SER A 445 -1.63 11.59 32.70
C SER A 445 -2.99 12.00 32.16
N THR A 446 -3.11 12.13 30.84
CA THR A 446 -4.30 12.68 30.20
C THR A 446 -4.83 11.79 29.09
N GLN A 447 -6.11 11.97 28.78
CA GLN A 447 -6.70 11.53 27.53
C GLN A 447 -5.92 12.13 26.34
N ALA A 448 -5.97 11.43 25.22
CA ALA A 448 -5.49 11.93 23.94
C ALA A 448 -6.11 13.28 23.57
N GLY A 449 -5.29 14.17 23.00
CA GLY A 449 -5.72 15.47 22.51
C GLY A 449 -6.12 16.48 23.60
N THR A 450 -5.74 16.25 24.86
CA THR A 450 -5.82 17.25 25.93
C THR A 450 -4.72 18.29 25.75
N TYR A 451 -5.10 19.57 25.76
CA TYR A 451 -4.18 20.69 25.66
C TYR A 451 -3.65 21.05 27.06
N VAL A 452 -2.46 20.56 27.40
CA VAL A 452 -1.88 20.67 28.75
C VAL A 452 -1.58 22.12 29.15
N LYS A 453 -0.99 22.92 28.24
CA LYS A 453 -0.69 24.34 28.51
C LYS A 453 -1.96 25.06 28.95
N GLU A 454 -3.02 24.92 28.18
CA GLU A 454 -4.31 25.55 28.42
C GLU A 454 -5.07 24.99 29.64
N PHE A 455 -4.76 23.77 30.09
CA PHE A 455 -5.22 23.29 31.39
C PHE A 455 -4.52 24.00 32.55
N VAL A 456 -3.22 24.33 32.42
CA VAL A 456 -2.47 25.05 33.45
C VAL A 456 -2.93 26.50 33.55
N HIS A 457 -2.82 27.28 32.46
CA HIS A 457 -3.07 28.72 32.47
C HIS A 457 -4.53 29.12 32.15
N GLY A 458 -5.41 28.14 31.92
CA GLY A 458 -6.86 28.35 31.71
C GLY A 458 -7.28 29.01 30.40
N ASP A 459 -6.34 29.49 29.58
CA ASP A 459 -6.57 30.18 28.29
C ASP A 459 -7.64 31.28 28.41
N PHE A 460 -7.51 32.15 29.42
CA PHE A 460 -8.48 33.21 29.75
C PHE A 460 -9.90 32.66 30.00
N GLY A 461 -10.01 31.53 30.72
CA GLY A 461 -11.27 30.88 31.07
C GLY A 461 -11.89 30.02 29.97
N ARG A 462 -11.14 29.76 28.88
CA ARG A 462 -11.59 28.91 27.76
C ARG A 462 -11.40 27.40 28.03
N THR A 463 -10.65 27.06 29.07
CA THR A 463 -10.55 25.70 29.64
C THR A 463 -11.11 25.71 31.06
N GLN A 464 -12.10 24.84 31.34
CA GLN A 464 -12.71 24.73 32.66
C GLN A 464 -13.05 23.28 33.05
N PRO A 465 -12.73 22.84 34.29
CA PRO A 465 -11.83 23.51 35.22
C PRO A 465 -10.39 23.57 34.67
N ASN A 466 -9.60 24.49 35.22
CA ASN A 466 -8.16 24.65 34.96
C ASN A 466 -7.39 24.77 36.28
N LEU A 467 -6.07 24.62 36.25
CA LEU A 467 -5.26 24.58 37.47
C LEU A 467 -5.42 25.83 38.34
N GLY A 468 -5.50 27.02 37.72
CA GLY A 468 -5.70 28.26 38.46
C GLY A 468 -7.04 28.31 39.19
N THR A 469 -8.13 27.83 38.57
CA THR A 469 -9.43 27.70 39.25
C THR A 469 -9.43 26.65 40.35
N LEU A 470 -8.65 25.57 40.20
CA LEU A 470 -8.54 24.50 41.21
C LEU A 470 -7.76 24.94 42.44
N LEU A 471 -6.73 25.77 42.25
CA LEU A 471 -5.86 26.30 43.30
C LEU A 471 -6.31 27.69 43.82
N ASN A 472 -7.31 28.31 43.19
CA ASN A 472 -7.73 29.67 43.50
C ASN A 472 -6.55 30.67 43.50
N ALA A 473 -5.75 30.62 42.44
CA ALA A 473 -4.58 31.46 42.19
C ALA A 473 -4.22 31.43 40.70
N ASP A 474 -3.60 32.48 40.17
CA ASP A 474 -3.12 32.42 38.79
C ASP A 474 -1.97 31.43 38.64
N CYS A 475 -2.01 30.64 37.56
CA CYS A 475 -0.99 29.65 37.24
C CYS A 475 -0.52 29.82 35.79
N ASP A 476 0.76 29.59 35.54
CA ASP A 476 1.31 29.56 34.19
C ASP A 476 2.31 28.42 34.01
N ILE A 477 2.64 28.11 32.75
CA ILE A 477 3.53 27.02 32.37
C ILE A 477 4.80 27.57 31.72
N LEU A 478 5.96 27.16 32.26
CA LEU A 478 7.28 27.61 31.81
C LEU A 478 7.93 26.60 30.86
N ALA A 479 7.73 25.31 31.13
CA ALA A 479 8.25 24.23 30.30
C ALA A 479 7.30 23.03 30.36
N LEU A 480 7.30 22.22 29.31
CA LEU A 480 6.49 21.01 29.21
C LEU A 480 7.27 19.93 28.49
N ASP A 481 7.21 18.73 29.05
CA ASP A 481 7.82 17.53 28.49
C ASP A 481 6.78 16.44 28.38
N VAL A 482 6.80 15.73 27.26
CA VAL A 482 6.06 14.47 27.12
C VAL A 482 6.97 13.37 27.64
N THR A 483 6.51 12.58 28.60
CA THR A 483 7.30 11.50 29.22
C THR A 483 6.87 10.12 28.77
N ALA A 484 5.62 9.96 28.33
CA ALA A 484 5.13 8.72 27.75
C ALA A 484 4.01 8.93 26.73
N VAL A 485 4.03 8.14 25.66
CA VAL A 485 2.92 7.93 24.75
C VAL A 485 2.52 6.46 24.91
N ASN A 486 1.38 6.20 25.55
CA ASN A 486 1.04 4.86 26.06
C ASN A 486 0.45 3.95 24.97
N ILE A 487 1.27 3.67 23.97
CA ILE A 487 0.96 2.82 22.82
C ILE A 487 2.02 1.73 22.69
N ASP A 488 1.56 0.49 22.65
CA ASP A 488 2.39 -0.69 22.46
C ASP A 488 2.59 -0.98 20.96
N TRP A 489 3.11 0.01 20.25
CA TRP A 489 3.48 -0.06 18.84
C TRP A 489 4.48 1.07 18.48
N PRO A 490 5.53 0.82 17.67
CA PRO A 490 5.92 -0.49 17.13
C PRO A 490 6.39 -1.44 18.26
N PRO A 491 6.52 -2.75 18.01
CA PRO A 491 7.05 -3.69 18.97
C PRO A 491 8.40 -3.22 19.54
N ARG A 492 8.59 -3.30 20.86
CA ARG A 492 9.87 -2.97 21.50
C ARG A 492 10.88 -4.07 21.14
N ILE A 493 12.02 -3.68 20.57
CA ILE A 493 13.11 -4.62 20.21
C ILE A 493 14.41 -4.29 20.93
N ASP A 494 14.57 -3.04 21.38
CA ASP A 494 15.68 -2.65 22.23
C ASP A 494 15.37 -2.93 23.71
N PRO A 495 16.40 -3.17 24.54
CA PRO A 495 16.21 -3.22 25.99
C PRO A 495 15.57 -1.93 26.52
N VAL A 496 14.60 -2.09 27.42
CA VAL A 496 13.99 -0.97 28.12
C VAL A 496 15.02 -0.40 29.10
N PRO A 497 15.30 0.93 29.10
CA PRO A 497 16.20 1.52 30.08
C PRO A 497 15.69 1.32 31.50
N GLN A 498 16.58 1.03 32.44
CA GLN A 498 16.21 0.75 33.84
C GLN A 498 15.38 1.88 34.47
N ASP A 499 15.78 3.13 34.24
CA ASP A 499 15.07 4.33 34.74
C ASP A 499 13.61 4.39 34.26
N THR A 500 13.29 3.80 33.10
CA THR A 500 11.92 3.72 32.59
C THR A 500 11.11 2.63 33.28
N LEU A 501 11.73 1.48 33.60
CA LEU A 501 11.08 0.41 34.37
C LEU A 501 10.73 0.88 35.78
N ASP A 502 11.62 1.65 36.39
CA ASP A 502 11.42 2.19 37.72
C ASP A 502 10.23 3.18 37.73
N ALA A 503 10.13 4.05 36.71
CA ALA A 503 8.99 4.97 36.53
C ALA A 503 7.65 4.28 36.18
N GLU A 504 7.67 3.20 35.40
CA GLU A 504 6.48 2.36 35.13
C GLU A 504 6.02 1.62 36.41
N SER A 505 6.95 1.26 37.32
CA SER A 505 6.64 0.60 38.59
C SER A 505 6.01 1.54 39.64
N GLU A 506 6.43 2.81 39.69
CA GLU A 506 5.86 3.82 40.59
C GLU A 506 4.45 4.29 40.17
N THR A 507 4.09 4.11 38.89
CA THR A 507 2.78 4.51 38.33
C THR A 507 1.71 3.40 38.33
N GLY A 508 2.04 2.25 38.95
CA GLY A 508 1.24 1.02 39.10
C GLY A 508 -0.20 0.97 38.56
N LYS A 509 -0.36 0.25 37.43
CA LYS A 509 -1.46 -0.73 37.25
C LYS A 509 -0.91 -1.97 36.52
N LYS A 510 -1.09 -3.13 37.15
CA LYS A 510 -0.95 -4.46 36.53
C LYS A 510 -1.81 -4.52 35.26
N THR A 511 -1.17 -4.67 34.11
CA THR A 511 -1.82 -5.32 32.96
C THR A 511 -1.41 -6.78 33.00
N ASP A 512 -2.38 -7.65 33.26
CA ASP A 512 -2.19 -9.10 33.16
C ASP A 512 -1.66 -9.43 31.75
N VAL A 513 -0.46 -10.00 31.71
CA VAL A 513 0.05 -10.68 30.52
C VAL A 513 -0.78 -11.94 30.36
N VAL A 514 -1.81 -11.87 29.51
CA VAL A 514 -2.45 -13.09 29.00
C VAL A 514 -1.46 -13.71 28.02
N SER A 515 -0.71 -14.70 28.51
CA SER A 515 -0.01 -15.67 27.69
C SER A 515 -1.04 -16.43 26.86
N THR A 516 -1.14 -16.15 25.57
CA THR A 516 -1.86 -17.00 24.63
C THR A 516 -0.99 -18.19 24.25
N ASP A 517 -0.83 -19.12 25.19
CA ASP A 517 -0.43 -20.48 24.84
C ASP A 517 -1.63 -21.18 24.22
N LYS A 518 -1.49 -21.50 22.93
CA LYS A 518 -2.42 -22.31 22.15
C LYS A 518 -2.45 -23.73 22.70
N THR A 519 -3.49 -24.08 23.45
CA THR A 519 -3.92 -25.48 23.58
C THR A 519 -5.05 -25.75 22.60
N ALA A 520 -4.73 -26.52 21.56
CA ALA A 520 -5.71 -27.14 20.69
C ALA A 520 -6.50 -28.18 21.49
N ALA A 521 -7.78 -27.89 21.75
CA ALA A 521 -8.74 -28.89 22.19
C ALA A 521 -9.35 -29.54 20.94
N ALA A 522 -9.01 -30.80 20.72
CA ALA A 522 -9.69 -31.69 19.78
C ALA A 522 -10.86 -32.36 20.53
N ASP A 523 -12.05 -32.28 19.94
CA ASP A 523 -13.22 -33.06 20.35
C ASP A 523 -13.02 -34.57 20.03
N PRO A 524 -13.55 -35.49 20.85
CA PRO A 524 -13.32 -36.92 20.70
C PRO A 524 -14.46 -37.66 19.98
N ALA A 525 -14.07 -38.85 19.50
CA ALA A 525 -14.86 -40.05 19.22
C ALA A 525 -15.53 -40.16 17.84
N ASP A 526 -14.95 -41.01 16.99
CA ASP A 526 -15.68 -42.19 16.48
C ASP A 526 -14.73 -43.38 16.26
N GLU A 527 -15.29 -44.57 16.44
CA GLU A 527 -14.69 -45.88 16.61
C GLU A 527 -13.99 -46.42 15.35
N SER A 528 -12.88 -47.16 15.51
CA SER A 528 -12.79 -48.56 15.03
C SER A 528 -11.36 -49.16 15.08
N LEU A 529 -11.30 -50.34 15.69
CA LEU A 529 -10.58 -51.55 15.27
C LEU A 529 -9.03 -51.67 15.42
N GLN A 530 -8.70 -52.72 16.18
CA GLN A 530 -7.60 -53.70 15.99
C GLN A 530 -6.26 -53.52 16.74
N GLN A 531 -6.26 -54.13 17.94
CA GLN A 531 -5.29 -55.09 18.47
C GLN A 531 -4.00 -55.38 17.66
N GLN A 532 -2.84 -55.22 18.32
CA GLN A 532 -1.81 -56.25 18.52
C GLN A 532 -0.73 -55.70 19.48
N GLN A 533 -0.70 -56.18 20.72
CA GLN A 533 0.34 -57.09 21.24
C GLN A 533 1.78 -56.58 21.10
N ASN A 534 2.39 -56.15 22.22
CA ASN A 534 3.53 -56.88 22.76
C ASN A 534 3.83 -56.54 24.22
N ASN A 535 4.00 -57.62 24.99
CA ASN A 535 4.43 -57.68 26.37
C ASN A 535 5.89 -57.21 26.53
N HIS A 536 6.22 -56.61 27.67
CA HIS A 536 7.13 -57.24 28.63
C HIS A 536 7.19 -56.46 29.96
N ASP A 537 6.91 -57.19 31.03
CA ASP A 537 7.60 -57.22 32.34
C ASP A 537 7.73 -55.94 33.19
N VAL A 538 7.57 -55.94 34.52
CA VAL A 538 7.54 -57.01 35.54
C VAL A 538 7.04 -56.42 36.87
N SER A 539 6.48 -57.28 37.73
CA SER A 539 6.27 -57.15 39.20
C SER A 539 5.10 -56.25 39.65
N THR A 540 3.94 -56.80 40.06
CA THR A 540 3.65 -57.39 41.39
C THR A 540 4.05 -56.44 42.53
N THR A 541 3.13 -55.80 43.26
CA THR A 541 2.48 -56.45 44.40
C THR A 541 1.26 -55.66 44.87
N VAL A 542 0.21 -56.43 45.10
CA VAL A 542 -1.07 -56.17 45.78
C VAL A 542 -0.91 -55.43 47.12
N LYS A 543 -1.76 -54.42 47.36
CA LYS A 543 -2.51 -54.29 48.62
C LYS A 543 -3.83 -53.54 48.38
N VAL A 544 -4.89 -54.29 48.62
CA VAL A 544 -6.31 -53.91 48.66
C VAL A 544 -6.66 -53.47 50.09
N GLU A 545 -7.80 -52.77 50.22
CA GLU A 545 -8.54 -52.36 51.43
C GLU A 545 -8.05 -51.05 52.09
N VAL A 546 -8.87 -50.00 52.28
CA VAL A 546 -10.33 -49.79 52.20
C VAL A 546 -10.61 -48.39 51.67
#